data_AF-A0A959G5T5-F1
#
_entry.id   AF-A0A959G5T5-F1
#
_cell.length_a   1.000
_cell.length_b   1.000
_cell.length_c   1.000
_cell.angle_alpha   90.00
_cell.angle_beta   90.00
_cell.angle_gamma   90.00
#
_symmetry.space_group_name_H-M   'P 1'
#
loop_
_entity.id
_entity.type
_entity.pdbx_description
1 polymer ?
#
loop_
_entity_poly.entity_id
_entity_poly.type
_entity_poly.pdbx_seq_one_letter_code
_entity_poly.pdbx_strand_id
1 'polypeptide(L)'
;MKFSLAVFLFLPIILAAQNVGIGTSDPSEKLQVNGMIYTSQGGIKFPDNTVQTTAAFNNTGVNQQAGPIIMTISGPGMDFKGNVNAYGLLNGINLIDQYEVMTRPVSSTQGGVTLGKTELKEYTIRKSIDNTSTAFFKAMANGTQLSEVYIYYIKPGLLSNTNANRLIQAVFFSDVFVTNQEQFATESGELVEEITFHTSSICKYSYKPGGGGSDAVLTFGYNFLSLSSGNCPTISN
;
A
#
# COMPACT_ATOMS: atom_id res chain seq x y z
N MET A 1 -90.00 22.34 -6.02
CA MET A 1 -88.54 22.42 -5.80
C MET A 1 -87.87 21.34 -6.64
N LYS A 2 -87.18 21.71 -7.73
CA LYS A 2 -86.36 20.78 -8.53
C LYS A 2 -84.90 21.03 -8.14
N PHE A 3 -84.33 20.15 -7.34
CA PHE A 3 -82.90 20.19 -7.04
C PHE A 3 -82.15 19.55 -8.21
N SER A 4 -81.35 20.38 -8.88
CA SER A 4 -80.40 20.00 -9.91
C SER A 4 -79.28 19.17 -9.30
N LEU A 5 -79.18 17.89 -9.67
CA LEU A 5 -78.03 17.06 -9.35
C LEU A 5 -76.97 17.28 -10.44
N ALA A 6 -76.12 18.28 -10.24
CA ALA A 6 -74.89 18.43 -11.02
C ALA A 6 -73.91 17.34 -10.56
N VAL A 7 -73.87 16.23 -11.30
CA VAL A 7 -72.78 15.26 -11.18
C VAL A 7 -71.53 15.93 -11.76
N PHE A 8 -70.67 16.46 -10.88
CA PHE A 8 -69.30 16.82 -11.23
C PHE A 8 -68.53 15.53 -11.52
N LEU A 9 -68.64 15.06 -12.76
CA LEU A 9 -67.78 13.99 -13.26
C LEU A 9 -66.42 14.65 -13.53
N PHE A 10 -65.56 14.66 -12.51
CA PHE A 10 -64.13 14.90 -12.67
C PHE A 10 -63.61 13.78 -13.58
N LEU A 11 -63.61 14.03 -14.88
CA LEU A 11 -62.89 13.23 -15.86
C LEU A 11 -61.47 13.80 -15.87
N PRO A 12 -60.47 13.21 -15.17
CA PRO A 12 -59.10 13.55 -15.50
C PRO A 12 -58.88 13.02 -16.91
N ILE A 13 -58.83 13.97 -17.84
CA ILE A 13 -58.27 13.80 -19.17
C ILE A 13 -56.92 13.10 -19.00
N ILE A 14 -56.86 11.81 -19.34
CA ILE A 14 -55.61 11.07 -19.45
C ILE A 14 -54.99 11.50 -20.79
N LEU A 15 -54.18 12.57 -20.78
CA LEU A 15 -53.21 12.78 -21.84
C LEU A 15 -52.17 11.65 -21.72
N ALA A 16 -52.17 10.76 -22.71
CA ALA A 16 -51.11 9.80 -22.90
C ALA A 16 -49.75 10.53 -22.90
N ALA A 17 -48.79 10.01 -22.13
CA ALA A 17 -47.38 10.43 -22.03
C ALA A 17 -46.95 11.43 -20.93
N GLN A 18 -47.70 11.59 -19.83
CA GLN A 18 -47.13 12.27 -18.65
C GLN A 18 -46.10 11.39 -17.93
N ASN A 19 -44.97 11.99 -17.59
CA ASN A 19 -43.93 11.38 -16.76
C ASN A 19 -44.45 11.23 -15.32
N VAL A 20 -44.00 10.20 -14.59
CA VAL A 20 -44.38 9.95 -13.20
C VAL A 20 -43.34 10.59 -12.28
N GLY A 21 -43.72 11.68 -11.61
CA GLY A 21 -42.92 12.33 -10.57
C GLY A 21 -43.39 11.94 -9.17
N ILE A 22 -42.49 11.43 -8.33
CA ILE A 22 -42.75 11.22 -6.89
C ILE A 22 -41.85 12.19 -6.12
N GLY A 23 -42.43 13.14 -5.40
CA GLY A 23 -41.66 14.19 -4.70
C GLY A 23 -41.07 15.28 -5.62
N THR A 24 -41.49 15.34 -6.88
CA THR A 24 -41.15 16.39 -7.86
C THR A 24 -42.36 16.68 -8.76
N SER A 25 -42.57 17.96 -9.10
CA SER A 25 -43.63 18.41 -10.01
C SER A 25 -43.22 18.38 -11.48
N ASP A 26 -41.92 18.46 -11.75
CA ASP A 26 -41.35 18.62 -13.09
C ASP A 26 -40.33 17.49 -13.37
N PRO A 27 -40.79 16.24 -13.54
CA PRO A 27 -39.92 15.11 -13.78
C PRO A 27 -39.24 15.18 -15.16
N SER A 28 -37.90 15.15 -15.18
CA SER A 28 -37.10 15.13 -16.42
C SER A 28 -37.12 13.77 -17.11
N GLU A 29 -37.41 12.71 -16.37
CA GLU A 29 -37.45 11.33 -16.84
C GLU A 29 -38.87 10.74 -16.76
N LYS A 30 -39.11 9.64 -17.50
CA LYS A 30 -40.41 8.95 -17.51
C LYS A 30 -40.88 8.52 -16.12
N LEU A 31 -39.95 8.19 -15.23
CA LEU A 31 -40.17 8.00 -13.80
C LEU A 31 -39.03 8.69 -13.06
N GLN A 32 -39.35 9.65 -12.18
CA GLN A 32 -38.37 10.31 -11.31
C GLN A 32 -38.89 10.33 -9.88
N VAL A 33 -38.09 9.81 -8.94
CA VAL A 33 -38.38 9.82 -7.50
C VAL A 33 -37.35 10.72 -6.82
N ASN A 34 -37.82 11.83 -6.26
CA ASN A 34 -37.01 12.70 -5.40
C ASN A 34 -37.11 12.21 -3.95
N GLY A 35 -36.44 11.10 -3.66
CA GLY A 35 -36.49 10.43 -2.35
C GLY A 35 -36.03 8.98 -2.41
N MET A 36 -36.13 8.28 -1.27
CA MET A 36 -35.80 6.86 -1.17
C MET A 36 -36.93 5.99 -1.73
N ILE A 37 -36.57 4.95 -2.48
CA ILE A 37 -37.49 3.92 -2.96
C ILE A 37 -37.47 2.75 -1.98
N TYR A 38 -38.63 2.40 -1.42
CA TYR A 38 -38.82 1.22 -0.58
C TYR A 38 -39.67 0.18 -1.33
N THR A 39 -39.22 -1.08 -1.32
CA THR A 39 -39.97 -2.22 -1.89
C THR A 39 -40.37 -3.17 -0.76
N SER A 40 -41.67 -3.47 -0.62
CA SER A 40 -42.16 -4.36 0.44
C SER A 40 -41.86 -5.84 0.15
N GLN A 41 -41.72 -6.20 -1.12
CA GLN A 41 -41.37 -7.54 -1.60
C GLN A 41 -40.86 -7.45 -3.05
N GLY A 42 -39.91 -8.29 -3.45
CA GLY A 42 -39.57 -8.51 -4.86
C GLY A 42 -38.54 -7.58 -5.51
N GLY A 43 -38.01 -6.55 -4.82
CA GLY A 43 -36.86 -5.76 -5.29
C GLY A 43 -37.11 -4.91 -6.56
N ILE A 44 -36.04 -4.51 -7.24
CA ILE A 44 -36.08 -3.73 -8.50
C ILE A 44 -35.62 -4.62 -9.66
N LYS A 45 -36.45 -4.78 -10.70
CA LYS A 45 -36.13 -5.55 -11.90
C LYS A 45 -35.54 -4.66 -13.00
N PHE A 46 -34.44 -5.10 -13.60
CA PHE A 46 -33.77 -4.42 -14.71
C PHE A 46 -34.17 -4.99 -16.07
N PRO A 47 -33.92 -4.26 -17.19
CA PRO A 47 -34.23 -4.72 -18.54
C PRO A 47 -33.53 -6.01 -18.98
N ASP A 48 -32.41 -6.36 -18.33
CA ASP A 48 -31.68 -7.63 -18.53
C ASP A 48 -32.34 -8.83 -17.81
N ASN A 49 -33.52 -8.62 -17.22
CA ASN A 49 -34.29 -9.56 -16.40
C ASN A 49 -33.72 -9.87 -15.01
N THR A 50 -32.63 -9.23 -14.59
CA THR A 50 -32.11 -9.39 -13.23
C THR A 50 -32.97 -8.61 -12.23
N VAL A 51 -33.03 -9.11 -10.98
CA VAL A 51 -33.78 -8.46 -9.88
C VAL A 51 -32.82 -8.19 -8.74
N GLN A 52 -32.68 -6.92 -8.35
CA GLN A 52 -31.96 -6.52 -7.16
C GLN A 52 -32.87 -6.66 -5.93
N THR A 53 -32.69 -7.75 -5.18
CA THR A 53 -33.42 -8.04 -3.93
C THR A 53 -32.67 -7.65 -2.66
N THR A 54 -31.38 -7.35 -2.77
CA THR A 54 -30.53 -6.81 -1.71
C THR A 54 -29.78 -5.59 -2.25
N ALA A 55 -29.32 -4.70 -1.36
CA ALA A 55 -28.37 -3.67 -1.78
C ALA A 55 -27.19 -4.38 -2.45
N ALA A 56 -26.86 -4.01 -3.69
CA ALA A 56 -25.60 -4.45 -4.27
C ALA A 56 -24.52 -3.93 -3.31
N PHE A 57 -23.83 -4.83 -2.62
CA PHE A 57 -22.56 -4.45 -2.04
C PHE A 57 -21.75 -3.93 -3.21
N ASN A 58 -21.40 -2.65 -3.20
CA ASN A 58 -20.22 -2.24 -3.92
C ASN A 58 -19.16 -3.19 -3.42
N ASN A 59 -18.70 -4.08 -4.29
CA ASN A 59 -17.41 -4.71 -4.10
C ASN A 59 -16.40 -3.57 -4.23
N THR A 60 -16.33 -2.67 -3.24
CA THR A 60 -15.04 -2.20 -2.78
C THR A 60 -14.39 -3.48 -2.36
N GLY A 61 -13.67 -4.11 -3.30
CA GLY A 61 -12.71 -5.10 -2.93
C GLY A 61 -11.96 -4.47 -1.79
N VAL A 62 -12.18 -4.96 -0.58
CA VAL A 62 -11.07 -5.01 0.35
C VAL A 62 -10.11 -5.95 -0.37
N ASN A 63 -9.38 -5.39 -1.35
CA ASN A 63 -7.98 -5.62 -1.46
C ASN A 63 -7.54 -5.53 -0.01
N GLN A 64 -7.33 -6.69 0.58
CA GLN A 64 -6.42 -6.84 1.70
C GLN A 64 -5.09 -6.35 1.11
N GLN A 65 -4.97 -5.02 0.95
CA GLN A 65 -3.84 -4.41 0.29
C GLN A 65 -2.71 -4.74 1.22
N ALA A 66 -1.87 -5.69 0.81
CA ALA A 66 -0.70 -6.08 1.56
C ALA A 66 -0.03 -4.79 2.05
N GLY A 67 0.32 -4.79 3.32
CA GLY A 67 1.01 -3.67 3.91
C GLY A 67 2.19 -3.30 3.02
N PRO A 68 2.31 -2.04 2.54
CA PRO A 68 3.35 -1.73 1.58
C PRO A 68 4.72 -1.86 2.25
N ILE A 69 5.71 -2.15 1.41
CA ILE A 69 7.10 -2.04 1.77
C ILE A 69 7.59 -0.76 1.07
N ILE A 70 8.10 0.19 1.85
CA ILE A 70 8.56 1.47 1.30
C ILE A 70 10.02 1.67 1.67
N MET A 71 10.81 2.08 0.70
CA MET A 71 12.23 2.38 0.87
C MET A 71 12.48 3.88 0.76
N THR A 72 13.39 4.40 1.57
CA THR A 72 13.96 5.74 1.41
C THR A 72 15.47 5.65 1.40
N ILE A 73 16.12 6.41 0.52
CA ILE A 73 17.55 6.32 0.28
C ILE A 73 18.15 7.72 0.30
N SER A 74 19.32 7.85 0.91
CA SER A 74 20.17 9.02 0.80
C SER A 74 21.58 8.63 0.35
N GLY A 75 22.23 9.50 -0.42
CA GLY A 75 23.61 9.31 -0.85
C GLY A 75 24.20 10.61 -1.39
N PRO A 76 25.53 10.78 -1.33
CA PRO A 76 26.20 12.00 -1.75
C PRO A 76 26.03 12.22 -3.26
N GLY A 77 25.46 13.36 -3.65
CA GLY A 77 25.27 13.72 -5.07
C GLY A 77 24.26 12.82 -5.81
N MET A 78 23.43 12.08 -5.07
CA MET A 78 22.37 11.23 -5.59
C MET A 78 21.01 11.83 -5.25
N ASP A 79 20.10 11.82 -6.23
CA ASP A 79 18.76 12.35 -6.07
C ASP A 79 17.75 11.24 -6.36
N PHE A 80 17.43 10.46 -5.33
CA PHE A 80 16.42 9.40 -5.40
C PHE A 80 15.04 10.05 -5.26
N LYS A 81 14.49 10.54 -6.36
CA LYS A 81 13.16 11.17 -6.39
C LYS A 81 12.03 10.14 -6.44
N GLY A 82 11.89 9.31 -5.41
CA GLY A 82 10.73 8.42 -5.31
C GLY A 82 9.40 9.20 -5.36
N ASN A 83 8.29 8.49 -5.50
CA ASN A 83 6.99 9.16 -5.47
C ASN A 83 6.65 9.59 -4.02
N VAL A 84 5.85 10.64 -3.86
CA VAL A 84 5.23 10.89 -2.57
C VAL A 84 4.17 9.82 -2.38
N ASN A 85 4.42 8.89 -1.46
CA ASN A 85 3.52 7.77 -1.27
C ASN A 85 2.34 8.18 -0.39
N ALA A 86 1.22 7.47 -0.51
CA ALA A 86 0.01 7.67 0.30
C ALA A 86 0.25 7.59 1.84
N TYR A 87 1.47 7.21 2.24
CA TYR A 87 1.93 7.04 3.61
C TYR A 87 2.75 8.24 4.12
N GLY A 88 2.83 9.34 3.36
CA GLY A 88 3.47 10.59 3.80
C GLY A 88 5.00 10.60 3.74
N LEU A 89 5.62 9.52 3.25
CA LEU A 89 7.05 9.45 3.01
C LEU A 89 7.37 10.18 1.70
N LEU A 90 8.02 11.35 1.82
CA LEU A 90 8.56 12.10 0.69
C LEU A 90 9.68 11.29 0.03
N ASN A 91 9.68 11.25 -1.31
CA ASN A 91 10.68 10.53 -2.10
C ASN A 91 10.76 9.02 -1.79
N GLY A 92 9.66 8.44 -1.30
CA GLY A 92 9.60 7.02 -0.98
C GLY A 92 9.51 6.16 -2.25
N ILE A 93 10.21 5.04 -2.25
CA ILE A 93 10.19 4.05 -3.33
C ILE A 93 9.30 2.89 -2.87
N ASN A 94 8.22 2.61 -3.59
CA ASN A 94 7.39 1.44 -3.28
C ASN A 94 8.11 0.18 -3.76
N LEU A 95 8.30 -0.77 -2.85
CA LEU A 95 8.85 -2.08 -3.17
C LEU A 95 7.69 -3.06 -3.38
N ILE A 96 7.89 -3.96 -4.34
CA ILE A 96 7.03 -5.11 -4.58
C ILE A 96 7.32 -6.16 -3.50
N ASP A 97 8.61 -6.45 -3.29
CA ASP A 97 9.09 -7.32 -2.23
C ASP A 97 10.59 -7.09 -1.95
N GLN A 98 11.08 -7.84 -0.97
CA GLN A 98 12.49 -7.88 -0.58
C GLN A 98 12.86 -9.28 -0.12
N TYR A 99 14.13 -9.62 -0.26
CA TYR A 99 14.72 -10.87 0.16
C TYR A 99 16.03 -10.60 0.90
N GLU A 100 16.19 -11.23 2.07
CA GLU A 100 17.34 -11.06 2.94
C GLU A 100 17.84 -12.42 3.44
N VAL A 101 19.15 -12.65 3.40
CA VAL A 101 19.78 -13.84 3.98
C VAL A 101 20.96 -13.47 4.85
N MET A 102 20.85 -13.77 6.15
CA MET A 102 21.95 -13.72 7.11
C MET A 102 22.34 -15.12 7.53
N THR A 103 23.64 -15.40 7.57
CA THR A 103 24.18 -16.70 7.98
C THR A 103 25.30 -16.53 8.98
N ARG A 104 25.40 -17.48 9.91
CA ARG A 104 26.61 -17.66 10.71
C ARG A 104 26.98 -19.14 10.70
N PRO A 105 28.05 -19.55 10.01
CA PRO A 105 28.47 -20.93 10.05
C PRO A 105 28.88 -21.29 11.49
N VAL A 106 28.36 -22.41 11.98
CA VAL A 106 28.68 -22.94 13.31
C VAL A 106 29.00 -24.41 13.18
N SER A 107 30.07 -24.85 13.84
CA SER A 107 30.42 -26.27 13.94
C SER A 107 30.46 -26.66 15.41
N SER A 108 29.67 -27.67 15.78
CA SER A 108 29.71 -28.31 17.08
C SER A 108 30.38 -29.67 16.93
N THR A 109 31.69 -29.73 17.17
CA THR A 109 32.42 -31.00 17.27
C THR A 109 32.51 -31.41 18.74
N GLN A 110 32.65 -32.70 19.04
CA GLN A 110 32.75 -33.24 20.41
C GLN A 110 34.00 -32.65 21.10
N GLY A 111 33.84 -31.52 21.79
CA GLY A 111 34.92 -30.73 22.37
C GLY A 111 34.70 -29.22 22.41
N GLY A 112 33.68 -28.67 21.72
CA GLY A 112 33.33 -27.25 21.79
C GLY A 112 32.56 -26.72 20.58
N VAL A 113 32.25 -25.42 20.60
CA VAL A 113 31.59 -24.72 19.49
C VAL A 113 32.61 -23.80 18.80
N THR A 114 32.86 -24.03 17.51
CA THR A 114 33.61 -23.10 16.66
C THR A 114 32.60 -22.21 15.93
N LEU A 115 32.67 -20.90 16.18
CA LEU A 115 31.83 -19.90 15.53
C LEU A 115 32.57 -19.31 14.32
N GLY A 116 31.98 -19.44 13.14
CA GLY A 116 32.39 -18.69 11.96
C GLY A 116 31.89 -17.25 11.99
N LYS A 117 32.29 -16.47 10.98
CA LYS A 117 31.89 -15.06 10.86
C LYS A 117 30.43 -14.95 10.44
N THR A 118 29.70 -14.03 11.07
CA THR A 118 28.35 -13.70 10.62
C THR A 118 28.45 -12.88 9.34
N GLU A 119 27.71 -13.29 8.31
CA GLU A 119 27.68 -12.62 7.01
C GLU A 119 26.24 -12.38 6.58
N LEU A 120 25.95 -11.17 6.13
CA LEU A 120 24.82 -10.89 5.26
C LEU A 120 25.28 -11.22 3.83
N LYS A 121 24.61 -12.19 3.19
CA LYS A 121 25.00 -12.61 1.84
C LYS A 121 24.67 -11.51 0.85
N GLU A 122 23.39 -11.34 0.54
CA GLU A 122 22.91 -10.33 -0.38
C GLU A 122 21.55 -9.85 0.13
N TYR A 123 21.30 -8.55 0.00
CA TYR A 123 19.98 -7.98 0.22
C TYR A 123 19.42 -7.57 -1.13
N THR A 124 18.29 -8.16 -1.49
CA THR A 124 17.67 -7.97 -2.80
C THR A 124 16.30 -7.32 -2.61
N ILE A 125 16.03 -6.29 -3.40
CA ILE A 125 14.73 -5.63 -3.46
C ILE A 125 14.18 -5.75 -4.87
N ARG A 126 12.85 -5.78 -4.99
CA ARG A 126 12.16 -5.64 -6.26
C ARG A 126 11.23 -4.46 -6.25
N LYS A 127 11.22 -3.71 -7.35
CA LYS A 127 10.34 -2.55 -7.55
C LYS A 127 9.95 -2.44 -9.02
N SER A 128 8.90 -1.68 -9.31
CA SER A 128 8.59 -1.31 -10.69
C SER A 128 9.67 -0.38 -11.24
N ILE A 129 9.91 -0.42 -12.55
CA ILE A 129 10.79 0.56 -13.20
C ILE A 129 10.16 1.96 -13.04
N ASP A 130 10.93 2.90 -12.51
CA ASP A 130 10.49 4.28 -12.28
C ASP A 130 11.64 5.29 -12.44
N ASN A 131 11.42 6.52 -11.99
CA ASN A 131 12.41 7.59 -12.09
C ASN A 131 13.68 7.35 -11.24
N THR A 132 13.63 6.49 -10.22
CA THR A 132 14.77 6.15 -9.37
C THR A 132 15.66 5.07 -9.98
N SER A 133 15.18 4.34 -10.99
CA SER A 133 15.95 3.27 -11.66
C SER A 133 17.31 3.76 -12.19
N THR A 134 17.34 4.98 -12.75
CA THR A 134 18.58 5.60 -13.27
C THR A 134 19.56 5.97 -12.16
N ALA A 135 19.06 6.32 -10.97
CA ALA A 135 19.88 6.62 -9.81
C ALA A 135 20.56 5.35 -9.27
N PHE A 136 19.87 4.20 -9.26
CA PHE A 136 20.50 2.93 -8.92
C PHE A 136 21.60 2.54 -9.92
N PHE A 137 21.35 2.68 -11.23
CA PHE A 137 22.39 2.40 -12.23
C PHE A 137 23.60 3.33 -12.09
N LYS A 138 23.35 4.62 -11.80
CA LYS A 138 24.42 5.58 -11.55
C LYS A 138 25.21 5.26 -10.28
N ALA A 139 24.52 4.86 -9.20
CA ALA A 139 25.17 4.46 -7.96
C ALA A 139 26.07 3.24 -8.17
N MET A 140 25.56 2.24 -8.88
CA MET A 140 26.31 1.03 -9.21
C MET A 140 27.50 1.32 -10.12
N ALA A 141 27.28 2.01 -11.25
CA ALA A 141 28.31 2.26 -12.25
C ALA A 141 29.49 3.09 -11.69
N ASN A 142 29.21 3.99 -10.75
CA ASN A 142 30.24 4.84 -10.14
C ASN A 142 30.78 4.27 -8.82
N GLY A 143 30.21 3.17 -8.31
CA GLY A 143 30.52 2.67 -6.96
C GLY A 143 30.18 3.68 -5.86
N THR A 144 29.16 4.51 -6.06
CA THR A 144 28.76 5.52 -5.09
C THR A 144 28.14 4.84 -3.87
N GLN A 145 28.72 5.09 -2.71
CA GLN A 145 28.18 4.66 -1.42
C GLN A 145 26.89 5.40 -1.09
N LEU A 146 25.81 4.67 -0.85
CA LEU A 146 24.57 5.20 -0.32
C LEU A 146 24.70 5.29 1.21
N SER A 147 24.54 6.51 1.73
CA SER A 147 24.86 6.84 3.12
C SER A 147 23.85 6.23 4.08
N GLU A 148 22.56 6.34 3.77
CA GLU A 148 21.48 5.84 4.61
C GLU A 148 20.38 5.23 3.76
N VAL A 149 19.98 4.00 4.11
CA VAL A 149 18.88 3.32 3.46
C VAL A 149 17.93 2.82 4.54
N TYR A 150 16.66 3.19 4.42
CA TYR A 150 15.59 2.68 5.27
C TYR A 150 14.61 1.87 4.45
N ILE A 151 14.15 0.75 5.00
CA ILE A 151 13.03 -0.04 4.51
C ILE A 151 11.98 -0.12 5.61
N TYR A 152 10.77 0.30 5.29
CA TYR A 152 9.63 0.37 6.19
C TYR A 152 8.58 -0.66 5.81
N TYR A 153 8.21 -1.51 6.76
CA TYR A 153 7.08 -2.42 6.66
C TYR A 153 5.89 -1.80 7.36
N ILE A 154 4.82 -1.54 6.60
CA ILE A 154 3.67 -0.77 7.11
C ILE A 154 2.45 -1.68 7.17
N LYS A 155 1.60 -1.52 8.18
CA LYS A 155 0.34 -2.28 8.34
C LYS A 155 -0.63 -1.97 7.20
N PRO A 156 -1.36 -2.99 6.68
CA PRO A 156 -2.44 -2.79 5.71
C PRO A 156 -3.58 -1.97 6.35
N GLY A 157 -4.28 -1.12 5.59
CA GLY A 157 -5.44 -0.38 6.09
C GLY A 157 -5.74 0.96 5.42
N LEU A 158 -7.01 1.37 5.49
CA LEU A 158 -7.55 2.61 4.92
C LEU A 158 -6.84 3.85 5.51
N LEU A 159 -6.61 4.83 4.64
CA LEU A 159 -5.91 6.08 4.90
C LEU A 159 -6.76 7.02 5.79
N SER A 160 -6.96 6.68 7.06
CA SER A 160 -7.23 7.73 8.04
C SER A 160 -5.89 8.29 8.50
N ASN A 161 -5.71 9.57 8.27
CA ASN A 161 -4.62 10.48 8.63
C ASN A 161 -4.27 10.54 10.14
N THR A 162 -4.60 9.53 10.93
CA THR A 162 -4.57 9.56 12.39
C THR A 162 -3.69 8.50 13.05
N ASN A 163 -2.84 7.77 12.31
CA ASN A 163 -2.00 6.76 12.94
C ASN A 163 -0.52 6.92 12.59
N ALA A 164 0.22 7.62 13.45
CA ALA A 164 1.67 7.49 13.63
C ALA A 164 2.11 6.08 14.11
N ASN A 165 1.26 5.06 13.95
CA ASN A 165 1.42 3.71 14.50
C ASN A 165 1.11 2.62 13.46
N ARG A 166 1.47 2.89 12.21
CA ARG A 166 1.34 1.93 11.10
C ARG A 166 2.63 1.19 10.79
N LEU A 167 3.77 1.60 11.32
CA LEU A 167 5.00 0.83 11.16
C LEU A 167 4.89 -0.50 11.92
N ILE A 168 5.31 -1.58 11.26
CA ILE A 168 5.51 -2.90 11.84
C ILE A 168 6.99 -3.06 12.18
N GLN A 169 7.83 -2.73 11.20
CA GLN A 169 9.26 -2.82 11.29
C GLN A 169 9.90 -1.74 10.43
N ALA A 170 11.05 -1.23 10.87
CA ALA A 170 11.97 -0.47 10.05
C ALA A 170 13.31 -1.19 10.03
N VAL A 171 13.95 -1.21 8.88
CA VAL A 171 15.31 -1.74 8.69
C VAL A 171 16.18 -0.61 8.17
N PHE A 172 17.29 -0.37 8.83
CA PHE A 172 18.28 0.62 8.46
C PHE A 172 19.57 -0.07 8.02
N PHE A 173 20.17 0.46 6.96
CA PHE A 173 21.46 0.04 6.45
C PHE A 173 22.37 1.26 6.31
N SER A 174 23.66 1.08 6.61
CA SER A 174 24.70 2.07 6.44
C SER A 174 25.75 1.60 5.45
N ASP A 175 26.32 2.53 4.69
CA ASP A 175 27.40 2.24 3.73
C ASP A 175 26.96 1.20 2.69
N VAL A 176 25.84 1.49 2.03
CA VAL A 176 25.23 0.58 1.06
C VAL A 176 25.85 0.76 -0.32
N PHE A 177 26.22 -0.34 -0.96
CA PHE A 177 26.72 -0.37 -2.33
C PHE A 177 25.84 -1.26 -3.18
N VAL A 178 25.31 -0.70 -4.26
CA VAL A 178 24.55 -1.45 -5.26
C VAL A 178 25.50 -2.35 -6.05
N THR A 179 25.22 -3.65 -6.11
CA THR A 179 26.09 -4.64 -6.74
C THR A 179 25.50 -5.25 -8.00
N ASN A 180 24.17 -5.33 -8.08
CA ASN A 180 23.47 -5.80 -9.26
C ASN A 180 22.15 -5.03 -9.45
N GLN A 181 21.75 -4.86 -10.71
CA GLN A 181 20.46 -4.30 -11.09
C GLN A 181 20.04 -4.93 -12.41
N GLU A 182 18.93 -5.65 -12.38
CA GLU A 182 18.35 -6.32 -13.53
C GLU A 182 16.97 -5.73 -13.81
N GLN A 183 16.65 -5.49 -15.07
CA GLN A 183 15.35 -4.98 -15.50
C GLN A 183 14.72 -5.98 -16.46
N PHE A 184 13.47 -6.35 -16.20
CA PHE A 184 12.76 -7.33 -17.01
C PHE A 184 11.25 -7.06 -17.01
N ALA A 185 10.58 -7.61 -18.03
CA ALA A 185 9.12 -7.66 -18.07
C ALA A 185 8.66 -8.99 -17.49
N THR A 186 7.67 -8.96 -16.60
CA THR A 186 7.00 -10.17 -16.11
C THR A 186 6.10 -10.77 -17.17
N GLU A 187 5.63 -12.00 -16.96
CA GLU A 187 4.62 -12.64 -17.82
C GLU A 187 3.30 -11.86 -17.87
N SER A 188 2.98 -11.09 -16.82
CA SER A 188 1.84 -10.17 -16.78
C SER A 188 2.06 -8.86 -17.54
N GLY A 189 3.24 -8.64 -18.11
CA GLY A 189 3.62 -7.42 -18.82
C GLY A 189 4.02 -6.26 -17.91
N GLU A 190 4.22 -6.51 -16.61
CA GLU A 190 4.70 -5.49 -15.67
C GLU A 190 6.20 -5.31 -15.82
N LEU A 191 6.65 -4.06 -15.86
CA LEU A 191 8.07 -3.73 -15.93
C LEU A 191 8.64 -3.62 -14.53
N VAL A 192 9.50 -4.58 -14.18
CA VAL A 192 10.07 -4.75 -12.85
C VAL A 192 11.59 -4.67 -12.94
N GLU A 193 12.20 -4.22 -11.85
CA GLU A 193 13.62 -4.32 -11.63
C GLU A 193 13.95 -4.94 -10.29
N GLU A 194 15.01 -5.73 -10.28
CA GLU A 194 15.60 -6.39 -9.12
C GLU A 194 16.95 -5.73 -8.82
N ILE A 195 17.13 -5.24 -7.60
CA ILE A 195 18.35 -4.56 -7.17
C ILE A 195 18.94 -5.31 -5.99
N THR A 196 20.21 -5.69 -6.10
CA THR A 196 20.97 -6.30 -5.02
C THR A 196 22.02 -5.34 -4.49
N PHE A 197 22.20 -5.30 -3.17
CA PHE A 197 23.21 -4.48 -2.53
C PHE A 197 23.92 -5.18 -1.36
N HIS A 198 25.12 -4.71 -1.08
CA HIS A 198 25.86 -5.00 0.15
C HIS A 198 25.87 -3.79 1.08
N THR A 199 26.08 -4.04 2.37
CA THR A 199 26.09 -3.02 3.43
C THR A 199 27.16 -3.35 4.47
N SER A 200 27.66 -2.33 5.17
CA SER A 200 28.58 -2.53 6.30
C SER A 200 27.86 -2.90 7.59
N SER A 201 26.61 -2.46 7.76
CA SER A 201 25.83 -2.71 8.96
C SER A 201 24.33 -2.75 8.69
N ILE A 202 23.59 -3.36 9.62
CA ILE A 202 22.13 -3.44 9.60
C ILE A 202 21.57 -3.20 10.99
N CYS A 203 20.44 -2.50 11.07
CA CYS A 203 19.66 -2.31 12.28
C CYS A 203 18.18 -2.58 12.01
N LYS A 204 17.53 -3.38 12.87
CA LYS A 204 16.10 -3.71 12.77
C LYS A 204 15.36 -3.21 14.00
N TYR A 205 14.32 -2.44 13.75
CA TYR A 205 13.45 -1.84 14.76
C TYR A 205 12.06 -2.44 14.60
N SER A 206 11.52 -2.99 15.68
CA SER A 206 10.15 -3.52 15.70
C SER A 206 9.24 -2.59 16.47
N TYR A 207 8.01 -2.43 15.99
CA TYR A 207 7.02 -1.57 16.61
C TYR A 207 5.93 -2.42 17.27
N LYS A 208 5.52 -2.07 18.48
CA LYS A 208 4.53 -2.85 19.24
C LYS A 208 3.15 -2.78 18.56
N PRO A 209 2.48 -3.93 18.33
CA PRO A 209 1.10 -3.91 17.86
C PRO A 209 0.15 -3.50 18.99
N GLY A 210 -0.65 -2.44 18.80
CA GLY A 210 -1.88 -2.19 19.57
C GLY A 210 -1.79 -1.26 20.78
N GLY A 211 -0.64 -0.68 21.13
CA GLY A 211 -0.56 0.42 22.09
C GLY A 211 -0.33 1.72 21.35
N GLY A 212 -1.04 2.80 21.69
CA GLY A 212 -0.83 4.15 21.14
C GLY A 212 0.55 4.78 21.42
N GLY A 213 1.59 3.97 21.64
CA GLY A 213 2.98 4.38 21.77
C GLY A 213 3.69 4.23 20.43
N SER A 214 4.38 5.29 20.06
CA SER A 214 5.18 5.46 18.86
C SER A 214 6.63 4.97 19.05
N ASP A 215 6.89 4.19 20.10
CA ASP A 215 8.27 3.89 20.52
C ASP A 215 8.80 2.66 19.76
N ALA A 216 9.67 2.93 18.77
CA ALA A 216 10.46 1.93 18.09
C ALA A 216 11.32 1.16 19.11
N VAL A 217 11.23 -0.17 19.11
CA VAL A 217 12.13 -1.01 19.92
C VAL A 217 13.23 -1.54 19.00
N LEU A 218 14.46 -1.06 19.18
CA LEU A 218 15.63 -1.66 18.53
C LEU A 218 15.69 -3.12 18.93
N THR A 219 15.52 -4.00 17.94
CA THR A 219 15.46 -5.44 18.16
C THR A 219 16.80 -6.09 17.83
N PHE A 220 17.51 -5.54 16.84
CA PHE A 220 18.76 -6.12 16.35
C PHE A 220 19.64 -5.06 15.69
N GLY A 221 20.95 -5.14 15.91
CA GLY A 221 21.93 -4.27 15.27
C GLY A 221 23.27 -4.99 15.12
N TYR A 222 23.83 -5.02 13.92
CA TYR A 222 25.09 -5.71 13.65
C TYR A 222 25.94 -4.99 12.62
N ASN A 223 27.24 -4.90 12.89
CA ASN A 223 28.24 -4.41 11.95
C ASN A 223 29.06 -5.60 11.44
N PHE A 224 29.04 -5.81 10.13
CA PHE A 224 29.67 -6.95 9.46
C PHE A 224 31.18 -6.78 9.29
N LEU A 225 31.67 -5.53 9.32
CA LEU A 225 33.11 -5.23 9.22
C LEU A 225 33.81 -5.49 10.55
N SER A 226 33.24 -5.01 11.66
CA SER A 226 33.80 -5.18 13.01
C SER A 226 33.35 -6.47 13.70
N LEU A 227 32.38 -7.20 13.12
CA LEU A 227 31.77 -8.41 13.68
C LEU A 227 31.17 -8.20 15.09
N SER A 228 30.63 -7.00 15.34
CA SER A 228 30.11 -6.58 16.65
C SER A 228 28.68 -6.06 16.54
N SER A 229 28.08 -5.70 17.68
CA SER A 229 26.84 -4.91 17.68
C SER A 229 27.02 -3.65 16.83
N GLY A 230 26.04 -3.37 15.98
CA GLY A 230 26.04 -2.22 15.08
C GLY A 230 25.66 -0.92 15.79
N ASN A 231 26.16 0.21 15.29
CA ASN A 231 25.73 1.53 15.71
C ASN A 231 24.40 1.86 15.02
N CYS A 232 23.33 1.83 15.79
CA CYS A 232 21.97 1.98 15.27
C CYS A 232 21.44 3.40 15.55
N PRO A 233 21.01 4.16 14.51
CA PRO A 233 20.45 5.48 14.72
C PRO A 233 19.11 5.42 15.46
N THR A 234 18.82 6.42 16.28
CA THR A 234 17.48 6.55 16.85
C THR A 234 16.50 6.95 15.75
N ILE A 235 15.47 6.15 15.50
CA ILE A 235 14.39 6.52 14.58
C ILE A 235 13.36 7.35 15.34
N SER A 236 13.24 8.63 15.01
CA SER A 236 12.10 9.46 15.43
C SER A 236 10.94 9.30 14.45
N ASN A 237 9.71 9.20 14.96
CA ASN A 237 8.49 9.11 14.14
C ASN A 237 8.23 10.36 13.31
#